data_AF-A0A4R4MGJ8-F1
#
_entry.id   AF-A0A4R4MGJ8-F1
#
_cell.length_a   1.000
_cell.length_b   1.000
_cell.length_c   1.000
_cell.angle_alpha   90.00
_cell.angle_beta   90.00
_cell.angle_gamma   90.00
#
_symmetry.space_group_name_H-M   'P 1'
#
loop_
_entity.id
_entity.type
_entity.pdbx_description
1 polymer ?
#
loop_
_entity_poly.entity_id
_entity_poly.type
_entity_poly.pdbx_seq_one_letter_code
_entity_poly.pdbx_strand_id
1 'polypeptide(L)'
;MGIAAWRWLLRSRRTPRRRLHSEACTDVDRLPRHEGDKVQDARQGVGPVFQRRYIVRISGSPLTPAELIKRVGDDLNAATPVEIAVFDKISGAAGSLQIGDEYDVHMPGPWNCPVRVVEHAPTSFRFATLHGHLEAGEIEFRAVRAGEDDLVFTIESWARSGDRLAEVLYARVGIAKEMQLHMWAHFCRRVAELSGGRMTGEVAVETERTDVPGNGRGILARVAATAFTRTFVLATRLRGDRPLHPEGLVFDATLNLNGTSRYWGVPFLDDTAEVQGLARLSRAVGLPVALPDILGLALRWPQADTGDGSTAELLLATTGHSVLGRRLLRPMSRWSPAFYGSLLAYRVGDRRVLLGAVGRREPAVPARLDALAHAADERALQFDLVVATEFGRWERFGELRLTGPARGDDEHPMRFNPARHPIHQMPPAGLLQQVRGPTYAAVQYTARRARRARDARTERDRRPVKSSP
;
A
#
# COMPACT_ATOMS: atom_id res chain seq x y z
N MET A 1 5.05 0.68 20.04
CA MET A 1 5.82 0.43 18.79
C MET A 1 5.48 1.38 17.64
N GLY A 2 4.21 1.56 17.23
CA GLY A 2 3.85 2.32 16.02
C GLY A 2 4.27 3.81 15.95
N ILE A 3 4.26 4.55 17.06
CA ILE A 3 4.66 5.98 17.08
C ILE A 3 6.20 6.14 17.04
N ALA A 4 6.94 5.21 17.65
CA ALA A 4 8.41 5.22 17.67
C ALA A 4 8.97 4.87 16.29
N ALA A 5 8.44 3.80 15.66
CA ALA A 5 8.75 3.43 14.28
C ALA A 5 8.47 4.57 13.27
N TRP A 6 7.37 5.29 13.45
CA TRP A 6 6.99 6.42 12.60
C TRP A 6 7.85 7.67 12.82
N ARG A 7 8.20 8.01 14.06
CA ARG A 7 9.14 9.09 14.39
C ARG A 7 10.53 8.80 13.83
N TRP A 8 10.96 7.54 13.87
CA TRP A 8 12.23 7.10 13.29
C TRP A 8 12.22 7.19 11.75
N LEU A 9 11.16 6.71 11.08
CA LEU A 9 10.99 6.81 9.61
C LEU A 9 10.97 8.26 9.10
N LEU A 10 10.48 9.20 9.90
CA LEU A 10 10.51 10.63 9.58
C LEU A 10 11.91 11.25 9.79
N ARG A 11 12.67 10.80 10.78
CA ARG A 11 14.05 11.26 11.06
C ARG A 11 15.08 10.67 10.10
N SER A 12 14.83 9.48 9.54
CA SER A 12 15.78 8.72 8.71
C SER A 12 15.83 9.12 7.23
N ARG A 13 14.98 10.06 6.79
CA ARG A 13 14.83 10.54 5.39
C ARG A 13 16.06 11.24 4.78
N ARG A 14 17.20 11.23 5.47
CA ARG A 14 18.45 11.89 5.06
C ARG A 14 19.57 10.91 4.71
N THR A 15 19.26 9.66 4.33
CA THR A 15 20.31 8.71 3.89
C THR A 15 20.46 8.80 2.37
N PRO A 16 21.57 9.32 1.82
CA PRO A 16 21.78 9.41 0.39
C PRO A 16 21.93 8.03 -0.23
N ARG A 17 21.45 7.92 -1.46
CA ARG A 17 21.33 6.66 -2.21
C ARG A 17 22.26 6.75 -3.39
N ARG A 18 23.19 5.79 -3.53
CA ARG A 18 23.98 5.66 -4.76
C ARG A 18 23.46 4.45 -5.53
N ARG A 19 22.70 4.72 -6.60
CA ARG A 19 22.35 3.67 -7.56
C ARG A 19 23.57 3.45 -8.46
N LEU A 20 24.38 2.44 -8.17
CA LEU A 20 25.39 2.00 -9.12
C LEU A 20 24.68 1.23 -10.22
N HIS A 21 24.80 1.74 -11.46
CA HIS A 21 24.55 0.93 -12.65
C HIS A 21 25.89 0.30 -12.98
N SER A 22 26.11 -0.89 -12.41
CA SER A 22 27.21 -1.75 -12.78
C SER A 22 26.56 -3.09 -13.03
N GLU A 23 26.64 -3.59 -14.25
CA GLU A 23 26.27 -4.96 -14.58
C GLU A 23 27.13 -5.89 -13.72
N ALA A 24 26.60 -6.40 -12.61
CA ALA A 24 27.21 -7.49 -11.88
C ALA A 24 26.25 -8.67 -11.95
N CYS A 25 26.43 -9.47 -13.01
CA CYS A 25 25.83 -10.80 -13.12
C CYS A 25 26.27 -11.64 -11.92
N THR A 26 25.44 -11.67 -10.86
CA THR A 26 25.48 -12.73 -9.86
C THR A 26 24.23 -13.57 -10.09
N ASP A 27 24.42 -14.61 -10.88
CA ASP A 27 23.42 -15.62 -11.19
C ASP A 27 22.83 -16.18 -9.89
N VAL A 28 21.49 -16.26 -9.79
CA VAL A 28 20.79 -16.86 -8.63
C VAL A 28 21.29 -18.28 -8.37
N ASP A 29 21.80 -18.93 -9.42
CA ASP A 29 22.38 -20.26 -9.36
C ASP A 29 23.66 -20.34 -8.53
N ARG A 30 24.32 -19.23 -8.20
CA ARG A 30 25.50 -19.20 -7.31
C ARG A 30 25.16 -19.18 -5.82
N LEU A 31 23.91 -18.95 -5.42
CA LEU A 31 23.52 -19.03 -4.01
C LEU A 31 23.65 -20.49 -3.52
N PRO A 32 24.38 -20.75 -2.41
CA PRO A 32 24.51 -22.08 -1.83
C PRO A 32 23.13 -22.71 -1.59
N ARG A 33 23.02 -24.02 -1.81
CA ARG A 33 21.80 -24.74 -1.42
C ARG A 33 21.90 -25.05 0.05
N HIS A 34 20.95 -24.55 0.83
CA HIS A 34 20.77 -24.95 2.20
C HIS A 34 19.60 -25.93 2.27
N GLU A 35 19.91 -27.18 2.59
CA GLU A 35 18.92 -28.25 2.72
C GLU A 35 18.05 -28.04 3.98
N GLY A 36 16.75 -28.31 3.85
CA GLY A 36 15.82 -28.31 4.97
C GLY A 36 14.38 -27.98 4.55
N ASP A 37 13.42 -28.77 5.02
CA ASP A 37 12.00 -28.75 4.61
C ASP A 37 11.28 -27.41 4.77
N LYS A 38 11.85 -26.47 5.54
CA LYS A 38 11.25 -25.16 5.84
C LYS A 38 11.97 -23.99 5.15
N VAL A 39 13.10 -24.19 4.48
CA VAL A 39 13.88 -23.10 3.87
C VAL A 39 13.17 -22.60 2.61
N GLN A 40 12.97 -21.28 2.53
CA GLN A 40 12.35 -20.60 1.40
C GLN A 40 13.46 -20.04 0.48
N ASP A 41 13.92 -20.87 -0.46
CA ASP A 41 15.01 -20.55 -1.39
C ASP A 41 14.58 -19.45 -2.38
N ALA A 42 15.48 -18.49 -2.68
CA ALA A 42 15.24 -17.43 -3.66
C ALA A 42 14.72 -17.95 -5.01
N ARG A 43 15.15 -19.14 -5.45
CA ARG A 43 14.69 -19.80 -6.68
C ARG A 43 13.19 -20.10 -6.67
N GLN A 44 12.61 -20.37 -5.49
CA GLN A 44 11.17 -20.60 -5.28
C GLN A 44 10.35 -19.30 -5.26
N GLY A 45 11.00 -18.16 -5.01
CA GLY A 45 10.36 -16.85 -5.01
C GLY A 45 9.85 -16.39 -6.37
N VAL A 46 9.09 -15.29 -6.39
CA VAL A 46 8.48 -14.70 -7.59
C VAL A 46 9.08 -13.32 -7.89
N GLY A 47 9.16 -12.98 -9.18
CA GLY A 47 9.63 -11.67 -9.63
C GLY A 47 11.16 -11.57 -9.75
N PRO A 48 11.68 -10.33 -9.93
CA PRO A 48 13.11 -10.09 -10.08
C PRO A 48 13.87 -10.32 -8.78
N VAL A 49 15.16 -10.61 -8.92
CA VAL A 49 16.09 -10.71 -7.78
C VAL A 49 16.50 -9.31 -7.39
N PHE A 50 16.45 -9.02 -6.10
CA PHE A 50 17.02 -7.82 -5.53
C PHE A 50 18.26 -8.19 -4.74
N GLN A 51 19.39 -7.60 -5.13
CA GLN A 51 20.60 -7.62 -4.34
C GLN A 51 20.77 -6.25 -3.67
N ARG A 52 20.87 -6.22 -2.35
CA ARG A 52 21.07 -4.97 -1.60
C ARG A 52 22.28 -5.10 -0.70
N ARG A 53 23.17 -4.11 -0.78
CA ARG A 53 24.35 -4.00 0.08
C ARG A 53 24.24 -2.74 0.93
N TYR A 54 24.44 -2.92 2.23
CA TYR A 54 24.54 -1.84 3.21
C TYR A 54 25.94 -1.88 3.79
N ILE A 55 26.72 -0.84 3.52
CA ILE A 55 28.15 -0.82 3.83
C ILE A 55 28.43 0.34 4.77
N VAL A 56 29.08 0.05 5.88
CA VAL A 56 29.59 1.06 6.82
C VAL A 56 31.09 0.88 7.00
N ARG A 57 31.81 1.99 6.93
CA ARG A 57 33.24 2.05 7.21
C ARG A 57 33.43 2.56 8.63
N ILE A 58 34.32 1.92 9.38
CA ILE A 58 34.55 2.16 10.79
C ILE A 58 36.06 2.32 10.98
N SER A 59 36.49 3.39 11.62
CA SER A 59 37.89 3.67 11.90
C SER A 59 38.16 3.66 13.40
N GLY A 60 39.33 3.15 13.80
CA GLY A 60 39.78 3.14 15.19
C GLY A 60 38.96 2.22 16.09
N SER A 61 38.41 1.14 15.54
CA SER A 61 37.76 0.09 16.33
C SER A 61 38.82 -0.77 17.02
N PRO A 62 38.76 -0.98 18.35
CA PRO A 62 39.65 -1.92 19.05
C PRO A 62 39.35 -3.39 18.71
N LEU A 63 38.19 -3.67 18.11
CA LEU A 63 37.78 -5.04 17.77
C LEU A 63 38.36 -5.49 16.43
N THR A 64 38.74 -6.76 16.36
CA THR A 64 38.94 -7.47 15.09
C THR A 64 37.60 -7.74 14.39
N PRO A 65 37.60 -8.03 13.07
CA PRO A 65 36.38 -8.43 12.37
C PRO A 65 35.65 -9.61 13.04
N ALA A 66 36.41 -10.57 13.57
CA ALA A 66 35.83 -11.75 14.21
C ALA A 66 35.19 -11.42 15.56
N GLU A 67 35.82 -10.58 16.37
CA GLU A 67 35.24 -10.12 17.63
C GLU A 67 34.00 -9.25 17.42
N LEU A 68 33.98 -8.42 16.36
CA LEU A 68 32.81 -7.63 16.02
C LEU A 68 31.64 -8.53 15.62
N ILE A 69 31.88 -9.52 14.76
CA ILE A 69 30.84 -10.47 14.33
C ILE A 69 30.34 -11.31 15.49
N LYS A 70 31.24 -11.81 16.34
CA LYS A 70 30.86 -12.50 17.57
C LYS A 70 29.98 -11.60 18.45
N ARG A 71 30.36 -10.34 18.68
CA ARG A 71 29.60 -9.41 19.51
C ARG A 71 28.20 -9.12 18.94
N VAL A 72 28.07 -9.01 17.62
CA VAL A 72 26.76 -8.86 16.96
C VAL A 72 25.94 -10.15 17.05
N GLY A 73 26.58 -11.31 16.92
CA GLY A 73 25.92 -12.63 17.03
C GLY A 73 25.55 -13.02 18.46
N ASP A 74 26.22 -12.47 19.47
CA ASP A 74 25.87 -12.64 20.89
C ASP A 74 24.56 -11.91 21.23
N ASP A 75 24.29 -10.76 20.60
CA ASP A 75 23.05 -9.99 20.73
C ASP A 75 22.70 -9.19 19.46
N LEU A 76 21.83 -9.77 18.63
CA LEU A 76 21.32 -9.12 17.40
C LEU A 76 20.48 -7.88 17.71
N ASN A 77 19.80 -7.86 18.87
CA ASN A 77 18.90 -6.77 19.25
C ASN A 77 19.69 -5.53 19.71
N ALA A 78 20.94 -5.68 20.16
CA ALA A 78 21.84 -4.56 20.45
C ALA A 78 22.13 -3.67 19.21
N ALA A 79 22.12 -4.28 18.02
CA ALA A 79 22.29 -3.59 16.74
C ALA A 79 20.96 -3.20 16.09
N THR A 80 19.86 -3.82 16.48
CA THR A 80 18.55 -3.63 15.85
C THR A 80 17.79 -2.46 16.49
N PRO A 81 17.04 -1.64 15.72
CA PRO A 81 16.10 -0.70 16.32
C PRO A 81 14.93 -1.48 16.94
N VAL A 82 15.06 -1.87 18.21
CA VAL A 82 14.10 -2.72 18.93
C VAL A 82 12.69 -2.17 18.94
N GLU A 83 12.49 -0.86 18.74
CA GLU A 83 11.17 -0.25 18.59
C GLU A 83 10.43 -0.66 17.30
N ILE A 84 11.15 -1.29 16.37
CA ILE A 84 10.70 -1.66 15.02
C ILE A 84 10.86 -3.16 14.79
N ALA A 85 12.03 -3.71 15.07
CA ALA A 85 12.34 -5.11 14.79
C ALA A 85 12.92 -5.76 16.05
N VAL A 86 12.41 -6.92 16.43
CA VAL A 86 12.97 -7.72 17.53
C VAL A 86 13.26 -9.11 17.00
N PHE A 87 14.51 -9.56 17.19
CA PHE A 87 14.94 -10.92 16.90
C PHE A 87 14.67 -11.78 18.12
N ASP A 88 13.67 -12.65 18.05
CA ASP A 88 13.37 -13.63 19.09
C ASP A 88 13.87 -15.00 18.65
N LYS A 89 14.79 -15.58 19.42
CA LYS A 89 15.30 -16.93 19.17
C LYS A 89 14.22 -17.94 19.54
N ILE A 90 13.69 -18.63 18.54
CA ILE A 90 12.59 -19.59 18.70
C ILE A 90 13.07 -21.05 18.72
N SER A 91 14.30 -21.30 18.25
CA SER A 91 14.95 -22.61 18.27
C SER A 91 16.46 -22.46 18.45
N GLY A 92 17.06 -23.35 19.25
CA GLY A 92 18.50 -23.33 19.56
C GLY A 92 18.81 -23.09 21.05
N ALA A 93 20.06 -23.26 21.44
CA ALA A 93 20.52 -22.99 22.81
C ALA A 93 20.56 -21.48 23.08
N ALA A 94 20.34 -21.07 24.33
CA ALA A 94 20.53 -19.68 24.73
C ALA A 94 21.99 -19.26 24.56
N GLY A 95 22.22 -18.00 24.15
CA GLY A 95 23.54 -17.45 23.90
C GLY A 95 23.82 -17.23 22.42
N SER A 96 25.10 -17.31 22.05
CA SER A 96 25.57 -16.91 20.73
C SER A 96 24.93 -17.70 19.59
N LEU A 97 24.90 -17.05 18.43
CA LEU A 97 24.37 -17.59 17.20
C LEU A 97 25.11 -18.87 16.76
N GLN A 98 24.37 -19.95 16.50
CA GLN A 98 24.86 -21.25 16.02
C GLN A 98 24.13 -21.66 14.74
N ILE A 99 24.81 -22.44 13.89
CA ILE A 99 24.19 -23.00 12.68
C ILE A 99 22.99 -23.86 13.08
N GLY A 100 21.85 -23.64 12.44
CA GLY A 100 20.59 -24.33 12.72
C GLY A 100 19.66 -23.57 13.66
N ASP A 101 20.13 -22.55 14.37
CA ASP A 101 19.27 -21.70 15.21
C ASP A 101 18.19 -21.01 14.36
N GLU A 102 16.96 -20.94 14.87
CA GLU A 102 15.85 -20.24 14.21
C GLU A 102 15.44 -19.02 15.03
N TYR A 103 15.17 -17.93 14.33
CA TYR A 103 14.70 -16.68 14.89
C TYR A 103 13.40 -16.26 14.20
N ASP A 104 12.45 -15.72 14.97
CA ASP A 104 11.35 -14.93 14.41
C ASP A 104 11.69 -13.45 14.56
N VAL A 105 11.73 -12.73 13.43
CA VAL A 105 11.97 -11.28 13.43
C VAL A 105 10.62 -10.58 13.46
N HIS A 106 10.19 -10.12 14.63
CA HIS A 106 8.93 -9.42 14.80
C HIS A 106 9.03 -7.99 14.27
N MET A 107 8.25 -7.70 13.22
CA MET A 107 8.15 -6.38 12.60
C MET A 107 6.79 -5.73 12.94
N PRO A 108 6.63 -4.40 12.85
CA PRO A 108 5.39 -3.74 13.26
C PRO A 108 4.26 -4.09 12.28
N GLY A 109 3.25 -4.81 12.77
CA GLY A 109 2.14 -5.34 11.98
C GLY A 109 1.94 -6.84 12.22
N PRO A 110 1.11 -7.53 11.43
CA PRO A 110 0.90 -8.97 11.53
C PRO A 110 2.03 -9.78 10.86
N TRP A 111 3.26 -9.27 10.86
CA TRP A 111 4.36 -9.78 10.05
C TRP A 111 5.38 -10.49 10.94
N ASN A 112 5.47 -11.81 10.76
CA ASN A 112 6.53 -12.64 11.32
C ASN A 112 7.51 -12.94 10.19
N CYS A 113 8.79 -12.79 10.47
CA CYS A 113 9.86 -12.96 9.50
C CYS A 113 10.78 -14.06 10.03
N PRO A 114 10.39 -15.35 9.86
CA PRO A 114 11.17 -16.46 10.37
C PRO A 114 12.43 -16.67 9.53
N VAL A 115 13.56 -16.78 10.19
CA VAL A 115 14.87 -16.99 9.57
C VAL A 115 15.65 -18.07 10.31
N ARG A 116 16.53 -18.76 9.60
CA ARG A 116 17.44 -19.76 10.18
C ARG A 116 18.88 -19.41 9.88
N VAL A 117 19.75 -19.61 10.85
CA VAL A 117 21.21 -19.53 10.65
C VAL A 117 21.64 -20.71 9.78
N VAL A 118 22.15 -20.40 8.60
CA VAL A 118 22.63 -21.41 7.64
C VAL A 118 24.14 -21.43 7.50
N GLU A 119 24.81 -20.34 7.90
CA GLU A 119 26.26 -20.24 7.91
C GLU A 119 26.70 -19.40 9.12
N HIS A 120 27.77 -19.84 9.79
CA HIS A 120 28.45 -19.08 10.83
C HIS A 120 29.95 -19.33 10.71
N ALA A 121 30.68 -18.30 10.31
CA ALA A 121 32.13 -18.28 10.15
C ALA A 121 32.72 -17.22 11.10
N PRO A 122 34.05 -17.20 11.32
CA PRO A 122 34.67 -16.25 12.23
C PRO A 122 34.32 -14.79 11.92
N THR A 123 34.19 -14.43 10.64
CA THR A 123 33.98 -13.04 10.19
C THR A 123 32.66 -12.81 9.46
N SER A 124 31.75 -13.78 9.47
CA SER A 124 30.42 -13.64 8.86
C SER A 124 29.40 -14.63 9.43
N PHE A 125 28.12 -14.29 9.30
CA PHE A 125 27.03 -15.25 9.45
C PHE A 125 25.94 -14.97 8.43
N ARG A 126 25.14 -15.99 8.12
CA ARG A 126 24.06 -15.91 7.14
C ARG A 126 22.76 -16.46 7.69
N PHE A 127 21.69 -15.75 7.39
CA PHE A 127 20.33 -16.22 7.56
C PHE A 127 19.72 -16.62 6.23
N ALA A 128 19.02 -17.74 6.20
CA ALA A 128 18.08 -18.08 5.14
C ALA A 128 16.65 -17.83 5.62
N THR A 129 15.80 -17.31 4.74
CA THR A 129 14.38 -17.11 5.03
C THR A 129 13.66 -18.46 5.13
N LEU A 130 12.76 -18.60 6.10
CA LEU A 130 11.91 -19.80 6.24
C LEU A 130 10.51 -19.57 5.64
N HIS A 131 9.73 -20.65 5.50
CA HIS A 131 8.34 -20.56 5.03
C HIS A 131 7.51 -19.63 5.92
N GLY A 132 6.68 -18.77 5.29
CA GLY A 132 5.95 -17.70 5.98
C GLY A 132 6.71 -16.36 6.02
N HIS A 133 7.98 -16.35 5.63
CA HIS A 133 8.74 -15.11 5.42
C HIS A 133 8.27 -14.42 4.13
N LEU A 134 8.16 -13.09 4.15
CA LEU A 134 7.70 -12.27 3.00
C LEU A 134 8.69 -12.27 1.82
N GLU A 135 9.94 -12.62 2.10
CA GLU A 135 11.03 -12.73 1.13
C GLU A 135 11.51 -14.17 1.04
N ALA A 136 11.91 -14.57 -0.16
CA ALA A 136 12.61 -15.82 -0.43
C ALA A 136 14.07 -15.50 -0.75
N GLY A 137 14.99 -15.93 0.11
CA GLY A 137 16.42 -15.76 -0.10
C GLY A 137 17.22 -15.71 1.19
N GLU A 138 18.34 -14.99 1.13
CA GLU A 138 19.37 -15.02 2.15
C GLU A 138 19.90 -13.63 2.45
N ILE A 139 20.38 -13.46 3.68
CA ILE A 139 21.03 -12.24 4.14
C ILE A 139 22.30 -12.59 4.93
N GLU A 140 23.42 -12.03 4.48
CA GLU A 140 24.74 -12.17 5.05
C GLU A 140 25.14 -10.91 5.80
N PHE A 141 25.77 -11.11 6.96
CA PHE A 141 26.42 -10.08 7.75
C PHE A 141 27.90 -10.43 7.77
N ARG A 142 28.75 -9.51 7.31
CA ARG A 142 30.20 -9.72 7.26
C ARG A 142 30.97 -8.51 7.75
N ALA A 143 32.10 -8.77 8.38
CA ALA A 143 33.09 -7.75 8.73
C ALA A 143 34.42 -8.12 8.08
N VAL A 144 35.09 -7.12 7.49
CA VAL A 144 36.43 -7.28 6.93
C VAL A 144 37.32 -6.14 7.40
N ARG A 145 38.62 -6.39 7.46
CA ARG A 145 39.62 -5.35 7.73
C ARG A 145 39.94 -4.60 6.43
N ALA A 146 40.01 -3.27 6.49
CA ALA A 146 40.23 -2.40 5.34
C ALA A 146 41.35 -1.39 5.63
N GLY A 147 42.55 -1.88 5.93
CA GLY A 147 43.70 -1.09 6.38
C GLY A 147 44.22 -1.56 7.73
N GLU A 148 45.15 -0.83 8.35
CA GLU A 148 45.71 -1.22 9.65
C GLU A 148 44.69 -1.08 10.79
N ASP A 149 43.89 -0.01 10.81
CA ASP A 149 42.96 0.33 11.90
C ASP A 149 41.48 0.46 11.49
N ASP A 150 41.17 0.13 10.24
CA ASP A 150 39.85 0.33 9.64
C ASP A 150 39.12 -1.01 9.43
N LEU A 151 37.82 -1.01 9.73
CA LEU A 151 36.89 -2.11 9.49
C LEU A 151 35.82 -1.69 8.49
N VAL A 152 35.36 -2.64 7.70
CA VAL A 152 34.19 -2.50 6.86
C VAL A 152 33.19 -3.57 7.25
N PHE A 153 32.03 -3.13 7.71
CA PHE A 153 30.89 -4.01 7.97
C PHE A 153 29.90 -3.91 6.82
N THR A 154 29.48 -5.07 6.30
CA THR A 154 28.56 -5.17 5.18
C THR A 154 27.40 -6.10 5.53
N ILE A 155 26.18 -5.62 5.27
CA ILE A 155 25.00 -6.46 5.18
C ILE A 155 24.68 -6.64 3.70
N GLU A 156 24.67 -7.87 3.22
CA GLU A 156 24.34 -8.20 1.85
C GLU A 156 23.11 -9.12 1.83
N SER A 157 22.07 -8.73 1.10
CA SER A 157 20.83 -9.50 0.99
C SER A 157 20.54 -9.81 -0.45
N TRP A 158 20.13 -11.05 -0.70
CA TRP A 158 19.66 -11.54 -1.99
C TRP A 158 18.26 -12.10 -1.78
N ALA A 159 17.25 -11.44 -2.36
CA ALA A 159 15.88 -11.84 -2.14
C ALA A 159 15.02 -11.69 -3.39
N ARG A 160 14.10 -12.65 -3.56
CA ARG A 160 12.91 -12.55 -4.41
C ARG A 160 11.67 -12.46 -3.51
N SER A 161 10.52 -12.12 -4.08
CA SER A 161 9.28 -12.11 -3.31
C SER A 161 8.92 -13.53 -2.87
N GLY A 162 8.56 -13.74 -1.59
CA GLY A 162 8.25 -15.06 -1.04
C GLY A 162 7.10 -15.76 -1.77
N ASP A 163 6.05 -15.02 -2.10
CA ASP A 163 4.94 -15.49 -2.94
C ASP A 163 4.34 -14.36 -3.81
N ARG A 164 3.29 -14.68 -4.58
CA ARG A 164 2.60 -13.72 -5.48
C ARG A 164 1.78 -12.68 -4.72
N LEU A 165 1.32 -12.98 -3.49
CA LEU A 165 0.57 -12.06 -2.64
C LEU A 165 1.53 -11.02 -2.05
N ALA A 166 2.70 -11.46 -1.58
CA ALA A 166 3.83 -10.65 -1.19
C ALA A 166 4.33 -9.79 -2.35
N GLU A 167 4.38 -10.29 -3.59
CA GLU A 167 4.85 -9.49 -4.75
C GLU A 167 3.91 -8.30 -4.99
N VAL A 168 2.60 -8.55 -4.90
CA VAL A 168 1.56 -7.52 -4.98
C VAL A 168 1.65 -6.56 -3.79
N LEU A 169 1.93 -7.05 -2.58
CA LEU A 169 2.12 -6.22 -1.39
C LEU A 169 3.37 -5.31 -1.51
N TYR A 170 4.50 -5.86 -1.96
CA TYR A 170 5.78 -5.18 -2.21
C TYR A 170 5.71 -4.16 -3.35
N ALA A 171 4.85 -4.39 -4.35
CA ALA A 171 4.64 -3.48 -5.47
C ALA A 171 3.63 -2.36 -5.15
N ARG A 172 2.66 -2.61 -4.24
CA ARG A 172 1.50 -1.74 -4.01
C ARG A 172 1.57 -0.96 -2.70
N VAL A 173 2.40 -1.39 -1.74
CA VAL A 173 2.64 -0.75 -0.44
C VAL A 173 4.12 -0.35 -0.36
N GLY A 174 4.50 0.80 -0.92
CA GLY A 174 5.88 1.32 -0.93
C GLY A 174 6.53 1.56 0.45
N ILE A 175 5.89 1.14 1.55
CA ILE A 175 6.32 1.29 2.94
C ILE A 175 7.26 0.13 3.37
N ALA A 176 7.04 -1.09 2.88
CA ALA A 176 7.84 -2.26 3.28
C ALA A 176 9.30 -2.18 2.80
N LYS A 177 9.52 -1.76 1.55
CA LYS A 177 10.86 -1.56 0.97
C LYS A 177 11.67 -0.48 1.69
N GLU A 178 11.00 0.59 2.10
CA GLU A 178 11.63 1.68 2.86
C GLU A 178 11.92 1.25 4.30
N MET A 179 11.11 0.36 4.90
CA MET A 179 11.35 -0.14 6.25
C MET A 179 12.61 -1.01 6.35
N GLN A 180 12.83 -1.95 5.42
CA GLN A 180 14.07 -2.74 5.37
C GLN A 180 15.30 -1.87 5.13
N LEU A 181 15.21 -0.92 4.19
CA LEU A 181 16.28 0.02 3.90
C LEU A 181 16.74 0.76 5.15
N HIS A 182 15.80 1.38 5.86
CA HIS A 182 16.14 2.16 7.04
C HIS A 182 16.58 1.28 8.20
N MET A 183 16.02 0.07 8.33
CA MET A 183 16.31 -0.85 9.42
C MET A 183 17.77 -1.31 9.31
N TRP A 184 18.19 -1.77 8.14
CA TRP A 184 19.58 -2.18 7.91
C TRP A 184 20.56 -1.00 7.94
N ALA A 185 20.17 0.17 7.45
CA ALA A 185 21.01 1.36 7.61
C ALA A 185 21.17 1.78 9.09
N HIS A 186 20.15 1.61 9.93
CA HIS A 186 20.27 1.81 11.37
C HIS A 186 21.14 0.72 12.01
N PHE A 187 20.94 -0.53 11.62
CA PHE A 187 21.75 -1.66 12.08
C PHE A 187 23.24 -1.42 11.84
N CYS A 188 23.62 -1.01 10.63
CA CYS A 188 25.00 -0.64 10.32
C CYS A 188 25.55 0.48 11.23
N ARG A 189 24.75 1.52 11.51
CA ARG A 189 25.17 2.60 12.43
C ARG A 189 25.38 2.08 13.86
N ARG A 190 24.47 1.26 14.36
CA ARG A 190 24.60 0.65 15.69
C ARG A 190 25.80 -0.29 15.77
N VAL A 191 26.08 -1.07 14.72
CA VAL A 191 27.29 -1.90 14.64
C VAL A 191 28.56 -1.06 14.72
N ALA A 192 28.59 0.10 14.05
CA ALA A 192 29.71 1.03 14.18
C ALA A 192 29.89 1.50 15.63
N GLU A 193 28.81 1.80 16.35
CA GLU A 193 28.88 2.14 17.78
C GLU A 193 29.32 0.96 18.66
N LEU A 194 28.77 -0.23 18.43
CA LEU A 194 29.11 -1.46 19.15
C LEU A 194 30.57 -1.89 18.95
N SER A 195 31.17 -1.47 17.84
CA SER A 195 32.59 -1.72 17.59
C SER A 195 33.52 -0.92 18.50
N GLY A 196 33.04 0.18 19.10
CA GLY A 196 33.87 1.16 19.80
C GLY A 196 34.66 2.10 18.89
N GLY A 197 34.58 1.93 17.57
CA GLY A 197 35.19 2.82 16.57
C GLY A 197 34.28 3.98 16.16
N ARG A 198 34.74 4.78 15.19
CA ARG A 198 33.98 5.89 14.60
C ARG A 198 33.59 5.57 13.16
N MET A 199 32.32 5.79 12.82
CA MET A 199 31.85 5.68 11.45
C MET A 199 32.54 6.73 10.55
N THR A 200 33.13 6.30 9.44
CA THR A 200 33.75 7.19 8.44
C THR A 200 32.83 7.36 7.23
N GLY A 201 32.31 8.58 7.07
CA GLY A 201 31.31 8.89 6.05
C GLY A 201 29.90 8.43 6.46
N GLU A 202 29.08 8.06 5.48
CA GLU A 202 27.71 7.62 5.68
C GLU A 202 27.53 6.16 5.24
N VAL A 203 26.43 5.52 5.67
CA VAL A 203 26.10 4.16 5.25
C VAL A 203 25.81 4.17 3.74
N ALA A 204 26.68 3.52 2.97
CA ALA A 204 26.49 3.36 1.55
C ALA A 204 25.45 2.26 1.30
N VAL A 205 24.43 2.60 0.51
CA VAL A 205 23.39 1.65 0.10
C VAL A 205 23.45 1.46 -1.40
N GLU A 206 23.70 0.22 -1.81
CA GLU A 206 23.69 -0.22 -3.20
C GLU A 206 22.50 -1.15 -3.40
N THR A 207 21.82 -1.03 -4.54
CA THR A 207 20.70 -1.90 -4.88
C THR A 207 20.77 -2.24 -6.36
N GLU A 208 20.93 -3.52 -6.63
CA GLU A 208 20.91 -4.10 -7.96
C GLU A 208 19.64 -4.93 -8.14
N ARG A 209 19.12 -4.92 -9.36
CA ARG A 209 17.93 -5.66 -9.75
C ARG A 209 18.25 -6.47 -10.99
N THR A 210 18.08 -7.78 -10.89
CA THR A 210 18.29 -8.70 -12.01
C THR A 210 16.96 -9.37 -12.35
N ASP A 211 16.51 -9.22 -13.59
CA ASP A 211 15.38 -9.97 -14.10
C ASP A 211 15.88 -11.38 -14.47
N VAL A 212 15.36 -12.42 -13.80
CA VAL A 212 15.81 -13.82 -14.02
C VAL A 212 15.17 -14.36 -15.30
N PRO A 213 15.95 -14.76 -16.33
CA PRO A 213 15.41 -15.44 -17.50
C PRO A 213 15.13 -16.91 -17.17
N GLY A 214 13.86 -17.31 -17.25
CA GLY A 214 13.49 -18.73 -17.38
C GLY A 214 13.28 -19.53 -16.08
N ASN A 215 12.02 -19.65 -15.66
CA ASN A 215 11.49 -20.96 -15.28
C ASN A 215 10.02 -21.03 -15.75
N GLY A 216 9.75 -21.89 -16.75
CA GLY A 216 8.42 -22.28 -17.21
C GLY A 216 7.53 -21.23 -17.92
N ARG A 217 8.01 -20.01 -18.21
CA ARG A 217 7.17 -18.93 -18.80
C ARG A 217 7.27 -18.76 -20.31
N GLY A 218 8.05 -19.56 -21.03
CA GLY A 218 8.29 -19.36 -22.47
C GLY A 218 7.05 -19.52 -23.37
N ILE A 219 6.11 -20.40 -23.01
CA ILE A 219 4.98 -20.74 -23.91
C ILE A 219 3.64 -20.22 -23.37
N LEU A 220 3.42 -20.19 -22.05
CA LEU A 220 2.17 -19.67 -21.48
C LEU A 220 2.18 -18.16 -21.21
N ALA A 221 3.34 -17.52 -20.99
CA ALA A 221 3.41 -16.07 -20.81
C ALA A 221 3.35 -15.30 -22.14
N ARG A 222 3.69 -15.93 -23.28
CA ARG A 222 3.43 -15.35 -24.61
C ARG A 222 1.95 -15.38 -24.99
N VAL A 223 1.14 -16.25 -24.38
CA VAL A 223 -0.32 -16.18 -24.51
C VAL A 223 -0.89 -15.13 -23.55
N ALA A 224 -0.40 -15.02 -22.31
CA ALA A 224 -0.93 -14.08 -21.33
C ALA A 224 -0.46 -12.61 -21.47
N ALA A 225 0.78 -12.34 -21.88
CA ALA A 225 1.29 -10.96 -22.05
C ALA A 225 0.85 -10.34 -23.38
N THR A 226 0.71 -11.17 -24.43
CA THR A 226 0.03 -10.74 -25.66
C THR A 226 -1.47 -10.55 -25.40
N ALA A 227 -2.08 -11.30 -24.47
CA ALA A 227 -3.44 -11.08 -23.98
C ALA A 227 -3.55 -10.09 -22.81
N PHE A 228 -2.51 -9.35 -22.41
CA PHE A 228 -2.64 -8.28 -21.39
C PHE A 228 -2.40 -6.90 -22.01
N THR A 229 -1.42 -6.79 -22.90
CA THR A 229 -1.18 -5.53 -23.62
C THR A 229 -2.10 -5.38 -24.83
N ARG A 230 -2.43 -6.46 -25.54
CA ARG A 230 -3.56 -6.39 -26.49
C ARG A 230 -4.88 -6.29 -25.76
N THR A 231 -5.07 -6.76 -24.53
CA THR A 231 -6.38 -6.57 -23.88
C THR A 231 -6.58 -5.14 -23.40
N PHE A 232 -5.57 -4.39 -22.96
CA PHE A 232 -5.77 -2.97 -22.67
C PHE A 232 -5.79 -2.09 -23.94
N VAL A 233 -5.04 -2.44 -25.00
CA VAL A 233 -5.00 -1.68 -26.27
C VAL A 233 -6.15 -2.06 -27.24
N LEU A 234 -6.65 -3.29 -27.16
CA LEU A 234 -7.84 -3.78 -27.87
C LEU A 234 -9.12 -3.54 -27.04
N ALA A 235 -9.08 -3.56 -25.69
CA ALA A 235 -10.20 -3.05 -24.89
C ALA A 235 -10.30 -1.53 -24.97
N THR A 236 -9.22 -0.76 -25.11
CA THR A 236 -9.36 0.68 -25.45
C THR A 236 -9.87 0.93 -26.87
N ARG A 237 -9.82 -0.09 -27.76
CA ARG A 237 -10.48 -0.06 -29.07
C ARG A 237 -11.89 -0.67 -29.08
N LEU A 238 -12.29 -1.44 -28.07
CA LEU A 238 -13.61 -2.09 -27.99
C LEU A 238 -14.50 -1.63 -26.80
N ARG A 239 -13.97 -0.91 -25.80
CA ARG A 239 -14.64 -0.57 -24.53
C ARG A 239 -14.08 0.74 -23.95
N GLY A 240 -14.90 1.79 -23.93
CA GLY A 240 -14.51 3.19 -23.66
C GLY A 240 -13.87 3.55 -22.28
N ASP A 241 -13.87 4.85 -21.99
CA ASP A 241 -12.95 5.66 -21.16
C ASP A 241 -12.79 5.39 -19.61
N ARG A 242 -12.98 4.18 -19.05
CA ARG A 242 -12.86 3.95 -17.58
C ARG A 242 -12.11 2.65 -17.17
N PRO A 243 -10.95 2.72 -16.47
CA PRO A 243 -10.18 1.54 -16.02
C PRO A 243 -10.60 0.89 -14.68
N LEU A 244 -11.41 1.57 -13.84
CA LEU A 244 -11.95 1.06 -12.55
C LEU A 244 -13.34 1.67 -12.31
N HIS A 245 -14.26 0.93 -11.67
CA HIS A 245 -15.68 1.28 -11.48
C HIS A 245 -16.52 1.47 -12.76
N PRO A 246 -16.57 0.47 -13.66
CA PRO A 246 -17.29 0.59 -14.93
C PRO A 246 -18.81 0.74 -14.74
N GLU A 247 -19.39 0.05 -13.76
CA GLU A 247 -20.84 0.00 -13.53
C GLU A 247 -21.19 0.50 -12.12
N GLY A 248 -22.13 1.43 -12.06
CA GLY A 248 -22.63 2.00 -10.80
C GLY A 248 -23.91 2.78 -11.03
N LEU A 249 -24.69 2.92 -9.96
CA LEU A 249 -25.95 3.64 -9.95
C LEU A 249 -25.81 4.94 -9.15
N VAL A 250 -26.46 5.98 -9.63
CA VAL A 250 -26.53 7.30 -9.00
C VAL A 250 -27.92 7.47 -8.38
N PHE A 251 -27.96 8.05 -7.18
CA PHE A 251 -29.15 8.27 -6.37
C PHE A 251 -29.18 9.71 -5.91
N ASP A 252 -30.38 10.24 -5.69
CA ASP A 252 -30.54 11.43 -4.85
C ASP A 252 -30.19 11.04 -3.42
N ALA A 253 -29.46 11.92 -2.76
CA ALA A 253 -28.92 11.68 -1.43
C ALA A 253 -29.32 12.84 -0.51
N THR A 254 -29.90 12.50 0.64
CA THR A 254 -30.16 13.44 1.72
C THR A 254 -29.26 13.08 2.90
N LEU A 255 -28.41 14.02 3.31
CA LEU A 255 -27.57 13.92 4.50
C LEU A 255 -28.26 14.70 5.62
N ASN A 256 -28.72 13.99 6.65
CA ASN A 256 -29.22 14.56 7.89
C ASN A 256 -28.11 14.54 8.93
N LEU A 257 -27.46 15.68 9.14
CA LEU A 257 -26.41 15.89 10.13
C LEU A 257 -27.07 16.25 11.46
N ASN A 258 -26.61 15.64 12.55
CA ASN A 258 -27.17 15.83 13.90
C ASN A 258 -26.08 16.20 14.93
N GLY A 259 -24.87 16.52 14.47
CA GLY A 259 -23.70 16.70 15.31
C GLY A 259 -23.19 15.42 15.98
N THR A 260 -22.11 15.54 16.77
CA THR A 260 -21.61 14.45 17.64
C THR A 260 -21.69 14.84 19.11
N SER A 261 -21.44 13.88 20.02
CA SER A 261 -21.42 14.16 21.46
C SER A 261 -20.25 15.03 21.91
N ARG A 262 -19.25 15.23 21.05
CA ARG A 262 -18.10 16.10 21.29
C ARG A 262 -18.00 17.18 20.22
N TYR A 263 -17.44 18.32 20.59
CA TYR A 263 -17.16 19.39 19.65
C TYR A 263 -15.87 19.10 18.86
N TRP A 264 -15.94 19.20 17.53
CA TRP A 264 -14.83 18.96 16.61
C TRP A 264 -14.26 20.24 15.99
N GLY A 265 -15.00 21.35 16.02
CA GLY A 265 -14.62 22.60 15.39
C GLY A 265 -14.83 22.61 13.87
N VAL A 266 -15.71 21.77 13.35
CA VAL A 266 -16.06 21.74 11.92
C VAL A 266 -17.58 21.56 11.74
N PRO A 267 -18.26 22.47 11.02
CA PRO A 267 -19.73 22.44 10.83
C PRO A 267 -20.27 21.06 10.41
N PHE A 268 -19.56 20.38 9.50
CA PHE A 268 -19.97 19.08 8.99
C PHE A 268 -20.11 17.97 10.05
N LEU A 269 -19.40 18.07 11.19
CA LEU A 269 -19.47 17.09 12.28
C LEU A 269 -20.24 17.61 13.51
N ASP A 270 -20.45 18.92 13.61
CA ASP A 270 -20.98 19.56 14.82
C ASP A 270 -22.41 20.08 14.64
N ASP A 271 -22.79 20.50 13.43
CA ASP A 271 -24.07 21.17 13.20
C ASP A 271 -25.21 20.19 12.92
N THR A 272 -26.42 20.66 13.20
CA THR A 272 -27.66 20.02 12.75
C THR A 272 -28.09 20.65 11.44
N ALA A 273 -28.06 19.88 10.36
CA ALA A 273 -28.36 20.36 9.01
C ALA A 273 -28.89 19.26 8.12
N GLU A 274 -29.84 19.59 7.25
CA GLU A 274 -30.23 18.73 6.13
C GLU A 274 -29.57 19.22 4.85
N VAL A 275 -28.84 18.34 4.17
CA VAL A 275 -28.10 18.66 2.95
C VAL A 275 -28.49 17.71 1.82
N GLN A 276 -28.95 18.28 0.72
CA GLN A 276 -29.32 17.53 -0.48
C GLN A 276 -28.12 17.39 -1.43
N GLY A 277 -27.96 16.22 -2.03
CA GLY A 277 -26.83 15.90 -2.89
C GLY A 277 -27.06 14.65 -3.73
N LEU A 278 -25.97 14.09 -4.23
CA LEU A 278 -25.96 12.89 -5.05
C LEU A 278 -25.05 11.83 -4.44
N ALA A 279 -25.49 10.58 -4.48
CA ALA A 279 -24.68 9.43 -4.12
C ALA A 279 -24.46 8.52 -5.32
N ARG A 280 -23.30 7.87 -5.38
CA ARG A 280 -23.02 6.81 -6.37
C ARG A 280 -22.54 5.55 -5.66
N LEU A 281 -23.23 4.45 -5.89
CA LEU A 281 -22.84 3.11 -5.46
C LEU A 281 -22.27 2.35 -6.67
N SER A 282 -21.10 1.72 -6.51
CA SER A 282 -20.40 1.06 -7.63
C SER A 282 -19.49 -0.08 -7.21
N ARG A 283 -19.23 -1.01 -8.13
CA ARG A 283 -18.30 -2.13 -7.92
C ARG A 283 -16.92 -1.75 -8.48
N ALA A 284 -15.84 -1.95 -7.72
CA ALA A 284 -14.53 -1.41 -8.05
C ALA A 284 -13.75 -2.23 -9.07
N VAL A 285 -13.70 -3.56 -8.88
CA VAL A 285 -12.92 -4.48 -9.72
C VAL A 285 -13.73 -4.94 -10.93
N GLY A 286 -15.06 -4.98 -10.82
CA GLY A 286 -15.95 -5.44 -11.90
C GLY A 286 -15.93 -6.96 -12.04
N LEU A 287 -15.73 -7.69 -10.93
CA LEU A 287 -15.75 -9.14 -10.93
C LEU A 287 -17.15 -9.66 -11.29
N PRO A 288 -17.27 -10.90 -11.82
CA PRO A 288 -18.56 -11.55 -12.01
C PRO A 288 -19.44 -11.43 -10.76
N VAL A 289 -20.76 -11.29 -10.97
CA VAL A 289 -21.74 -10.97 -9.90
C VAL A 289 -21.74 -12.00 -8.76
N ALA A 290 -21.29 -13.24 -9.03
CA ALA A 290 -21.17 -14.30 -8.03
C ALA A 290 -20.01 -14.11 -7.04
N LEU A 291 -19.02 -13.25 -7.33
CA LEU A 291 -17.84 -13.05 -6.50
C LEU A 291 -17.92 -11.75 -5.67
N PRO A 292 -17.43 -11.74 -4.42
CA PRO A 292 -17.29 -10.52 -3.63
C PRO A 292 -16.44 -9.47 -4.35
N ASP A 293 -16.83 -8.20 -4.27
CA ASP A 293 -16.09 -7.07 -4.83
C ASP A 293 -15.88 -5.99 -3.75
N ILE A 294 -14.96 -5.06 -3.99
CA ILE A 294 -14.89 -3.82 -3.21
C ILE A 294 -16.00 -2.91 -3.70
N LEU A 295 -16.90 -2.54 -2.80
CA LEU A 295 -18.04 -1.69 -3.10
C LEU A 295 -17.68 -0.25 -2.72
N GLY A 296 -17.91 0.68 -3.63
CA GLY A 296 -17.71 2.11 -3.41
C GLY A 296 -19.02 2.83 -3.15
N LEU A 297 -19.00 3.76 -2.20
CA LEU A 297 -20.05 4.76 -1.94
C LEU A 297 -19.40 6.13 -2.06
N ALA A 298 -19.79 6.90 -3.08
CA ALA A 298 -19.30 8.24 -3.32
C ALA A 298 -20.44 9.25 -3.11
N LEU A 299 -20.16 10.38 -2.45
CA LEU A 299 -21.14 11.43 -2.17
C LEU A 299 -20.65 12.75 -2.73
N ARG A 300 -21.57 13.56 -3.25
CA ARG A 300 -21.35 14.93 -3.67
C ARG A 300 -22.50 15.81 -3.22
N TRP A 301 -22.22 16.95 -2.60
CA TRP A 301 -23.25 17.89 -2.15
C TRP A 301 -22.74 19.35 -2.22
N PRO A 302 -23.62 20.35 -2.30
CA PRO A 302 -23.24 21.76 -2.25
C PRO A 302 -22.87 22.19 -0.82
N GLN A 303 -21.87 23.07 -0.69
CA GLN A 303 -21.45 23.63 0.60
C GLN A 303 -22.09 25.01 0.79
N ALA A 304 -23.03 25.13 1.73
CA ALA A 304 -23.79 26.36 1.93
C ALA A 304 -22.93 27.56 2.41
N ASP A 305 -21.90 27.29 3.22
CA ASP A 305 -21.14 28.34 3.93
C ASP A 305 -20.03 29.00 3.11
N THR A 306 -19.70 28.50 1.91
CA THR A 306 -18.59 29.06 1.11
C THR A 306 -19.00 30.18 0.16
N GLY A 307 -20.30 30.43 -0.04
CA GLY A 307 -20.83 31.53 -0.88
C GLY A 307 -20.50 31.44 -2.38
N ASP A 308 -19.68 30.49 -2.80
CA ASP A 308 -19.15 30.30 -4.17
C ASP A 308 -19.83 29.15 -4.93
N GLY A 309 -20.82 28.50 -4.32
CA GLY A 309 -21.46 27.30 -4.87
C GLY A 309 -20.53 26.08 -4.93
N SER A 310 -19.46 26.04 -4.10
CA SER A 310 -18.55 24.91 -4.07
C SER A 310 -19.27 23.62 -3.68
N THR A 311 -18.77 22.51 -4.20
CA THR A 311 -19.26 21.17 -3.86
C THR A 311 -18.23 20.42 -3.03
N ALA A 312 -18.70 19.65 -2.05
CA ALA A 312 -17.91 18.68 -1.31
C ALA A 312 -18.02 17.31 -1.97
N GLU A 313 -16.95 16.53 -1.87
CA GLU A 313 -16.97 15.13 -2.27
C GLU A 313 -16.37 14.23 -1.19
N LEU A 314 -17.07 13.13 -0.90
CA LEU A 314 -16.63 12.09 0.01
C LEU A 314 -16.58 10.75 -0.72
N LEU A 315 -15.43 10.07 -0.61
CA LEU A 315 -15.23 8.74 -1.18
C LEU A 315 -15.10 7.71 -0.07
N LEU A 316 -16.01 6.75 -0.06
CA LEU A 316 -15.99 5.60 0.84
C LEU A 316 -15.89 4.32 0.03
N ALA A 317 -15.26 3.30 0.61
CA ALA A 317 -15.20 1.95 0.06
C ALA A 317 -15.46 0.95 1.18
N THR A 318 -15.84 -0.28 0.84
CA THR A 318 -16.03 -1.33 1.85
C THR A 318 -14.71 -1.61 2.57
N THR A 319 -14.70 -1.43 3.88
CA THR A 319 -13.52 -1.63 4.75
C THR A 319 -13.89 -2.45 5.98
N GLY A 320 -12.87 -2.85 6.75
CA GLY A 320 -13.11 -3.23 8.14
C GLY A 320 -13.59 -2.03 8.97
N HIS A 321 -14.21 -2.28 10.12
CA HIS A 321 -14.66 -1.25 11.06
C HIS A 321 -13.82 -1.23 12.36
N SER A 322 -13.00 -2.24 12.62
CA SER A 322 -12.10 -2.26 13.78
C SER A 322 -10.99 -1.21 13.66
N VAL A 323 -10.24 -0.97 14.74
CA VAL A 323 -9.09 -0.03 14.74
C VAL A 323 -8.05 -0.40 13.68
N LEU A 324 -7.76 -1.70 13.52
CA LEU A 324 -6.84 -2.19 12.49
C LEU A 324 -7.52 -2.32 11.12
N GLY A 325 -8.80 -2.69 11.09
CA GLY A 325 -9.56 -2.97 9.87
C GLY A 325 -10.02 -1.73 9.09
N ARG A 326 -10.14 -0.57 9.72
CA ARG A 326 -10.61 0.69 9.07
C ARG A 326 -9.69 1.25 7.99
N ARG A 327 -8.50 0.67 7.83
CA ARG A 327 -7.53 0.97 6.76
C ARG A 327 -7.35 -0.17 5.76
N LEU A 328 -8.17 -1.22 5.86
CA LEU A 328 -8.11 -2.40 5.00
C LEU A 328 -9.40 -2.51 4.20
N LEU A 329 -9.27 -2.63 2.88
CA LEU A 329 -10.41 -2.92 2.00
C LEU A 329 -10.94 -4.32 2.31
N ARG A 330 -12.27 -4.43 2.32
CA ARG A 330 -12.98 -5.69 2.59
C ARG A 330 -13.91 -5.99 1.43
N PRO A 331 -13.69 -7.08 0.69
CA PRO A 331 -14.64 -7.55 -0.32
C PRO A 331 -15.97 -7.91 0.32
N MET A 332 -17.06 -7.48 -0.30
CA MET A 332 -18.42 -7.70 0.16
C MET A 332 -19.29 -8.17 -1.00
N SER A 333 -20.27 -9.01 -0.69
CA SER A 333 -21.28 -9.51 -1.62
C SER A 333 -22.66 -8.85 -1.42
N ARG A 334 -22.74 -7.79 -0.59
CA ARG A 334 -23.96 -7.07 -0.25
C ARG A 334 -23.70 -5.57 -0.13
N TRP A 335 -24.60 -4.74 -0.66
CA TRP A 335 -24.63 -3.28 -0.46
C TRP A 335 -25.12 -2.91 0.94
N SER A 336 -26.03 -3.72 1.51
CA SER A 336 -26.50 -3.55 2.88
C SER A 336 -26.85 -4.91 3.52
N PRO A 337 -26.56 -5.15 4.81
CA PRO A 337 -25.68 -4.34 5.67
C PRO A 337 -24.21 -4.41 5.21
N ALA A 338 -23.54 -3.25 5.19
CA ALA A 338 -22.11 -3.15 4.91
C ALA A 338 -21.51 -1.91 5.59
N PHE A 339 -20.20 -1.97 5.85
CA PHE A 339 -19.45 -0.83 6.39
C PHE A 339 -18.60 -0.21 5.28
N TYR A 340 -18.80 1.08 5.04
CA TYR A 340 -18.05 1.87 4.09
C TYR A 340 -17.16 2.85 4.86
N GLY A 341 -15.86 2.83 4.62
CA GLY A 341 -14.89 3.73 5.25
C GLY A 341 -14.13 4.55 4.23
N SER A 342 -13.66 5.73 4.63
CA SER A 342 -12.89 6.62 3.77
C SER A 342 -11.49 6.10 3.44
N LEU A 343 -11.00 5.10 4.19
CA LEU A 343 -9.66 4.49 4.14
C LEU A 343 -8.52 5.46 4.50
N LEU A 344 -8.58 6.68 3.97
CA LEU A 344 -7.67 7.80 4.20
C LEU A 344 -8.31 8.77 5.18
N ALA A 345 -7.46 9.36 6.03
CA ALA A 345 -7.89 10.29 7.06
C ALA A 345 -8.17 11.68 6.49
N TYR A 346 -9.01 12.42 7.20
CA TYR A 346 -9.27 13.85 7.03
C TYR A 346 -8.69 14.61 8.22
N ARG A 347 -8.25 15.84 8.02
CA ARG A 347 -7.74 16.70 9.09
C ARG A 347 -8.89 17.54 9.65
N VAL A 348 -9.00 17.59 10.97
CA VAL A 348 -9.93 18.43 11.72
C VAL A 348 -9.11 19.13 12.80
N GLY A 349 -8.78 20.41 12.60
CA GLY A 349 -7.76 21.09 13.40
C GLY A 349 -6.42 20.33 13.36
N ASP A 350 -5.90 19.97 14.55
CA ASP A 350 -4.68 19.15 14.70
C ASP A 350 -4.93 17.63 14.69
N ARG A 351 -6.20 17.22 14.61
CA ARG A 351 -6.61 15.81 14.72
C ARG A 351 -6.82 15.19 13.35
N ARG A 352 -6.71 13.87 13.30
CA ARG A 352 -7.03 13.05 12.13
C ARG A 352 -8.24 12.19 12.40
N VAL A 353 -9.21 12.25 11.50
CA VAL A 353 -10.46 11.52 11.58
C VAL A 353 -10.68 10.67 10.35
N LEU A 354 -11.40 9.58 10.51
CA LEU A 354 -11.90 8.73 9.45
C LEU A 354 -13.41 8.88 9.41
N LEU A 355 -13.95 8.93 8.21
CA LEU A 355 -15.38 8.99 7.95
C LEU A 355 -15.85 7.63 7.46
N GLY A 356 -17.08 7.27 7.81
CA GLY A 356 -17.70 6.04 7.34
C GLY A 356 -19.21 6.15 7.25
N ALA A 357 -19.80 5.14 6.62
CA ALA A 357 -21.23 4.96 6.49
C ALA A 357 -21.56 3.49 6.77
N VAL A 358 -22.55 3.24 7.62
CA VAL A 358 -22.98 1.90 8.01
C VAL A 358 -24.36 1.63 7.41
N GLY A 359 -24.44 0.74 6.43
CA GLY A 359 -25.72 0.31 5.86
C GLY A 359 -26.55 -0.45 6.88
N ARG A 360 -27.80 -0.03 7.10
CA ARG A 360 -28.70 -0.66 8.07
C ARG A 360 -29.03 -2.11 7.68
N ARG A 361 -29.33 -2.95 8.67
CA ARG A 361 -29.52 -4.40 8.48
C ARG A 361 -30.66 -4.76 7.52
N GLU A 362 -31.69 -3.91 7.43
CA GLU A 362 -32.86 -4.15 6.60
C GLU A 362 -33.14 -2.94 5.69
N PRO A 363 -33.28 -3.14 4.37
CA PRO A 363 -33.24 -4.42 3.65
C PRO A 363 -31.82 -4.96 3.53
N ALA A 364 -31.68 -6.29 3.50
CA ALA A 364 -30.46 -6.89 2.98
C ALA A 364 -30.45 -6.75 1.46
N VAL A 365 -29.47 -6.04 0.92
CA VAL A 365 -29.36 -5.77 -0.53
C VAL A 365 -28.10 -6.46 -1.07
N PRO A 366 -28.22 -7.51 -1.89
CA PRO A 366 -27.09 -8.16 -2.55
C PRO A 366 -26.30 -7.19 -3.43
N ALA A 367 -25.01 -7.42 -3.63
CA ALA A 367 -24.10 -6.56 -4.43
C ALA A 367 -24.34 -6.65 -5.95
N ARG A 368 -25.60 -6.77 -6.37
CA ARG A 368 -26.07 -6.69 -7.76
C ARG A 368 -26.71 -5.33 -8.01
N LEU A 369 -26.60 -4.80 -9.22
CA LEU A 369 -27.12 -3.46 -9.54
C LEU A 369 -28.64 -3.46 -9.72
N ASP A 370 -29.22 -4.52 -10.28
CA ASP A 370 -30.67 -4.70 -10.38
C ASP A 370 -31.32 -4.80 -8.99
N ALA A 371 -30.74 -5.57 -8.08
CA ALA A 371 -31.20 -5.68 -6.71
C ALA A 371 -31.08 -4.34 -5.96
N LEU A 372 -30.05 -3.55 -6.27
CA LEU A 372 -29.86 -2.23 -5.71
C LEU A 372 -30.89 -1.22 -6.23
N ALA A 373 -31.16 -1.21 -7.54
CA ALA A 373 -32.18 -0.36 -8.15
C ALA A 373 -33.57 -0.68 -7.58
N HIS A 374 -33.93 -1.96 -7.58
CA HIS A 374 -35.21 -2.42 -7.04
C HIS A 374 -35.39 -2.06 -5.57
N ALA A 375 -34.36 -2.28 -4.73
CA ALA A 375 -34.42 -1.93 -3.31
C ALA A 375 -34.62 -0.41 -3.10
N ALA A 376 -34.02 0.44 -3.93
CA ALA A 376 -34.14 1.89 -3.84
C ALA A 376 -35.48 2.43 -4.35
N ASP A 377 -36.11 1.73 -5.31
CA ASP A 377 -37.45 2.05 -5.81
C ASP A 377 -38.53 1.67 -4.80
N GLU A 378 -38.34 0.57 -4.05
CA GLU A 378 -39.25 0.17 -2.98
C GLU A 378 -39.15 1.06 -1.75
N ARG A 379 -37.92 1.38 -1.32
CA ARG A 379 -37.68 2.19 -0.11
C ARG A 379 -36.32 2.87 -0.12
N ALA A 380 -36.25 4.00 0.58
CA ALA A 380 -34.98 4.69 0.76
C ALA A 380 -33.93 3.80 1.45
N LEU A 381 -32.74 3.70 0.87
CA LEU A 381 -31.60 3.02 1.50
C LEU A 381 -31.01 3.94 2.58
N GLN A 382 -30.81 3.40 3.77
CA GLN A 382 -30.38 4.17 4.93
C GLN A 382 -29.01 3.74 5.41
N PHE A 383 -28.14 4.73 5.64
CA PHE A 383 -26.80 4.54 6.19
C PHE A 383 -26.58 5.48 7.36
N ASP A 384 -26.04 4.96 8.46
CA ASP A 384 -25.61 5.81 9.58
C ASP A 384 -24.23 6.38 9.26
N LEU A 385 -24.12 7.71 9.26
CA LEU A 385 -22.85 8.41 9.06
C LEU A 385 -22.07 8.40 10.36
N VAL A 386 -20.83 7.91 10.31
CA VAL A 386 -19.98 7.71 11.48
C VAL A 386 -18.60 8.33 11.30
N VAL A 387 -18.05 8.83 12.41
CA VAL A 387 -16.72 9.40 12.50
C VAL A 387 -15.93 8.69 13.60
N ALA A 388 -14.62 8.52 13.38
CA ALA A 388 -13.72 8.05 14.41
C ALA A 388 -12.37 8.75 14.30
N THR A 389 -11.66 8.94 15.42
CA THR A 389 -10.22 9.22 15.35
C THR A 389 -9.47 7.97 14.87
N GLU A 390 -8.18 8.08 14.61
CA GLU A 390 -7.37 6.95 14.12
C GLU A 390 -7.47 5.70 15.00
N PHE A 391 -7.64 5.86 16.32
CA PHE A 391 -7.75 4.77 17.29
C PHE A 391 -9.06 4.77 18.09
N GLY A 392 -9.93 5.76 17.87
CA GLY A 392 -11.18 5.92 18.64
C GLY A 392 -12.29 4.99 18.17
N ARG A 393 -13.34 4.91 18.99
CA ARG A 393 -14.60 4.25 18.61
C ARG A 393 -15.29 5.05 17.50
N TRP A 394 -16.09 4.35 16.70
CA TRP A 394 -16.99 5.00 15.76
C TRP A 394 -18.13 5.64 16.52
N GLU A 395 -18.42 6.88 16.16
CA GLU A 395 -19.46 7.70 16.72
C GLU A 395 -20.35 8.17 15.58
N ARG A 396 -21.67 8.05 15.75
CA ARG A 396 -22.64 8.50 14.75
C ARG A 396 -22.74 10.02 14.80
N PHE A 397 -22.73 10.66 13.63
CA PHE A 397 -22.91 12.11 13.48
C PHE A 397 -24.07 12.49 12.55
N GLY A 398 -24.68 11.51 11.88
CA GLY A 398 -25.79 11.76 10.99
C GLY A 398 -26.37 10.51 10.35
N GLU A 399 -27.19 10.73 9.34
CA GLU A 399 -27.83 9.71 8.51
C GLU A 399 -27.78 10.13 7.05
N LEU A 400 -27.48 9.16 6.18
CA LEU A 400 -27.56 9.28 4.74
C LEU A 400 -28.75 8.46 4.24
N ARG A 401 -29.66 9.10 3.51
CA ARG A 401 -30.80 8.46 2.85
C ARG A 401 -30.61 8.55 1.34
N LEU A 402 -30.70 7.42 0.65
CA LEU A 402 -30.65 7.36 -0.81
C LEU A 402 -32.04 7.02 -1.35
N THR A 403 -32.57 7.85 -2.24
CA THR A 403 -33.90 7.67 -2.83
C THR A 403 -33.81 7.38 -4.32
N GLY A 404 -34.70 6.51 -4.79
CA GLY A 404 -34.91 6.27 -6.22
C GLY A 404 -35.62 7.43 -6.92
N PRO A 405 -35.67 7.42 -8.26
CA PRO A 405 -35.21 6.31 -9.11
C PRO A 405 -33.68 6.30 -9.27
N ALA A 406 -33.11 5.09 -9.29
CA ALA A 406 -31.70 4.90 -9.58
C ALA A 406 -31.38 5.28 -11.03
N ARG A 407 -30.33 6.08 -11.24
CA ARG A 407 -29.90 6.52 -12.57
C ARG A 407 -28.61 5.82 -12.97
N GLY A 408 -28.53 5.39 -14.23
CA GLY A 408 -27.28 4.94 -14.83
C GLY A 408 -26.28 6.07 -14.95
N ASP A 409 -24.99 5.75 -14.84
CA ASP A 409 -23.87 6.72 -14.91
C ASP A 409 -23.25 6.81 -16.32
N ASP A 410 -23.97 6.33 -17.34
CA ASP A 410 -23.44 6.10 -18.70
C ASP A 410 -23.41 7.38 -19.55
N GLU A 411 -24.43 8.26 -19.41
CA GLU A 411 -24.53 9.50 -20.19
C GLU A 411 -23.74 10.65 -19.58
N HIS A 412 -23.72 10.77 -18.24
CA HIS A 412 -23.06 11.86 -17.51
C HIS A 412 -22.15 11.31 -16.41
N PRO A 413 -20.94 10.84 -16.76
CA PRO A 413 -20.10 10.07 -15.87
C PRO A 413 -19.65 10.89 -14.65
N MET A 414 -20.26 10.67 -13.50
CA MET A 414 -19.95 11.29 -12.21
C MET A 414 -18.54 10.87 -11.76
N ARG A 415 -17.61 11.81 -11.86
CA ARG A 415 -16.21 11.64 -11.43
C ARG A 415 -15.98 12.36 -10.12
N PHE A 416 -15.66 11.61 -9.08
CA PHE A 416 -15.39 12.13 -7.75
C PHE A 416 -13.88 12.27 -7.53
N ASN A 417 -13.47 13.40 -6.99
CA ASN A 417 -12.11 13.73 -6.59
C ASN A 417 -12.11 14.57 -5.29
N PRO A 418 -12.07 13.91 -4.12
CA PRO A 418 -12.09 14.58 -2.81
C PRO A 418 -10.86 15.45 -2.53
N ALA A 419 -9.80 15.37 -3.36
CA ALA A 419 -8.67 16.29 -3.27
C ALA A 419 -8.91 17.61 -4.02
N ARG A 420 -9.81 17.63 -5.00
CA ARG A 420 -10.24 18.86 -5.72
C ARG A 420 -11.46 19.50 -5.07
N HIS A 421 -12.32 18.68 -4.46
CA HIS A 421 -13.55 19.09 -3.80
C HIS A 421 -13.55 18.60 -2.34
N PRO A 422 -12.62 19.07 -1.50
CA PRO A 422 -12.57 18.68 -0.10
C PRO A 422 -13.79 19.23 0.66
N ILE A 423 -14.16 18.56 1.74
CA ILE A 423 -15.16 19.07 2.69
C ILE A 423 -14.55 20.33 3.35
N HIS A 424 -15.34 21.41 3.47
CA HIS A 424 -14.90 22.65 4.11
C HIS A 424 -14.25 22.39 5.47
N GLN A 425 -13.09 23.00 5.74
CA GLN A 425 -12.31 22.83 6.97
C GLN A 425 -11.88 21.39 7.30
N MET A 426 -12.15 20.44 6.39
CA MET A 426 -11.79 19.04 6.50
C MET A 426 -11.04 18.56 5.26
N PRO A 427 -9.81 19.06 5.01
CA PRO A 427 -9.02 18.59 3.88
C PRO A 427 -8.54 17.15 4.12
N PRO A 428 -8.42 16.33 3.07
CA PRO A 428 -7.80 15.02 3.19
C PRO A 428 -6.35 15.10 3.73
N ALA A 429 -5.97 14.16 4.59
CA ALA A 429 -4.72 14.16 5.32
C ALA A 429 -3.83 12.93 5.00
N GLY A 430 -2.52 13.14 5.03
CA GLY A 430 -1.51 12.08 4.89
C GLY A 430 -0.87 11.97 3.49
N LEU A 431 0.30 11.31 3.44
CA LEU A 431 1.18 11.23 2.25
C LEU A 431 0.51 10.53 1.05
N LEU A 432 -0.40 9.57 1.29
CA LEU A 432 -1.12 8.85 0.23
C LEU A 432 -2.09 9.74 -0.56
N GLN A 433 -2.58 10.85 0.03
CA GLN A 433 -3.41 11.83 -0.70
C GLN A 433 -2.59 12.75 -1.60
N GLN A 434 -1.33 13.03 -1.25
CA GLN A 434 -0.42 13.84 -2.08
C GLN A 434 -0.04 13.13 -3.38
N VAL A 435 -0.09 11.78 -3.41
CA VAL A 435 0.17 10.96 -4.61
C VAL A 435 -1.09 10.79 -5.49
N ARG A 436 -2.30 10.89 -4.92
CA ARG A 436 -3.56 10.76 -5.68
C ARG A 436 -3.81 11.92 -6.64
N GLY A 437 -3.42 13.15 -6.27
CA GLY A 437 -3.64 14.36 -7.09
C GLY A 437 -3.00 14.29 -8.49
N PRO A 438 -1.69 13.99 -8.62
CA PRO A 438 -1.00 13.89 -9.90
C PRO A 438 -1.49 12.73 -10.78
N THR A 439 -1.71 11.55 -10.20
CA THR A 439 -2.12 10.36 -10.95
C THR A 439 -3.54 10.49 -11.50
N TYR A 440 -4.48 11.08 -10.75
CA TYR A 440 -5.82 11.35 -11.26
C TYR A 440 -5.83 12.48 -12.31
N ALA A 441 -5.03 13.54 -12.14
CA ALA A 441 -4.93 14.62 -13.13
C ALA A 441 -4.31 14.14 -14.46
N ALA A 442 -3.30 13.26 -14.41
CA ALA A 442 -2.65 12.70 -15.60
C ALA A 442 -3.56 11.76 -16.39
N VAL A 443 -4.34 10.92 -15.69
CA VAL A 443 -5.36 10.05 -16.32
C VAL A 443 -6.52 10.88 -16.91
N GLN A 444 -6.86 12.02 -16.27
CA GLN A 444 -7.89 12.93 -16.79
C GLN A 444 -7.42 13.73 -18.02
N TYR A 445 -6.15 14.16 -18.06
CA TYR A 445 -5.58 14.87 -19.20
C TYR A 445 -5.49 13.98 -20.45
N THR A 446 -5.05 12.74 -20.27
CA THR A 446 -4.96 11.75 -21.35
C THR A 446 -6.33 11.36 -21.91
N ALA A 447 -7.35 11.21 -21.05
CA ALA A 447 -8.73 10.97 -21.49
C ALA A 447 -9.34 12.16 -22.26
N ARG A 448 -9.11 13.41 -21.81
CA ARG A 448 -9.58 14.63 -22.52
C ARG A 448 -8.96 14.75 -23.91
N ARG A 449 -7.69 14.40 -24.05
CA ARG A 449 -6.98 14.43 -25.34
C ARG A 449 -7.49 13.36 -26.30
N ALA A 450 -7.80 12.17 -25.78
CA ALA A 450 -8.40 11.09 -26.56
C ALA A 450 -9.83 11.42 -27.03
N ARG A 451 -10.62 12.13 -26.21
CA ARG A 451 -11.98 12.58 -26.58
C ARG A 451 -11.95 13.66 -27.66
N ARG A 452 -11.11 14.70 -27.50
CA ARG A 452 -10.90 15.73 -28.55
C ARG A 452 -10.45 15.14 -29.88
N ALA A 453 -9.63 14.09 -29.85
CA ALA A 453 -9.18 13.41 -31.07
C ALA A 453 -10.28 12.54 -31.73
N ARG A 454 -11.25 12.05 -30.95
CA ARG A 454 -12.43 11.34 -31.48
C ARG A 454 -13.46 12.31 -32.04
N ASP A 455 -13.77 13.37 -31.31
CA ASP A 455 -14.73 14.40 -31.74
C ASP A 455 -14.25 15.09 -33.04
N ALA A 456 -12.95 15.40 -33.15
CA ALA A 456 -12.35 15.95 -34.36
C ALA A 456 -12.34 14.98 -35.57
N ARG A 457 -12.40 13.66 -35.34
CA ARG A 457 -12.56 12.65 -36.41
C ARG A 457 -14.02 12.58 -36.87
N THR A 458 -14.96 12.56 -35.94
CA THR A 458 -16.40 12.52 -36.23
C THR A 458 -16.88 13.77 -36.97
N GLU A 459 -16.26 14.92 -36.71
CA GLU A 459 -16.57 16.19 -37.41
C GLU A 459 -15.95 16.26 -38.82
N ARG A 460 -14.85 15.53 -39.06
CA ARG A 460 -14.21 15.41 -40.39
C ARG A 460 -14.99 14.50 -41.33
N ASP A 461 -15.61 13.45 -40.79
CA ASP A 461 -16.48 12.51 -41.52
C ASP A 461 -17.89 13.08 -41.80
N ARG A 462 -18.26 14.20 -41.18
CA ARG A 462 -19.56 14.88 -41.39
C ARG A 462 -19.52 16.02 -42.42
N ARG A 463 -18.38 16.32 -43.06
CA ARG A 463 -18.35 17.31 -44.15
C ARG A 463 -19.04 16.72 -45.39
N PRO A 464 -20.09 17.35 -45.94
CA PRO A 464 -20.81 16.80 -47.07
C PRO A 464 -19.92 16.81 -48.31
N VAL A 465 -19.90 15.68 -49.02
CA VAL A 465 -19.36 15.58 -50.38
C VAL A 465 -20.10 16.63 -51.23
N LYS A 466 -19.35 17.57 -51.82
CA LYS A 466 -19.88 18.55 -52.76
C LYS A 466 -20.59 17.81 -53.89
N SER A 467 -21.90 17.98 -53.98
CA SER A 467 -22.68 17.72 -55.18
C SER A 467 -22.22 18.69 -56.27
N SER A 468 -21.66 18.14 -57.34
CA SER A 468 -21.48 18.88 -58.60
C SER A 468 -22.52 18.38 -59.62
N PRO A 469 -23.05 19.29 -60.45
CA PRO A 469 -24.29 19.12 -61.23
C PRO A 469 -24.21 18.11 -62.37
#